data_AF-A0A151R429-F1
#
_entry.id   AF-A0A151R429-F1
#
_cell.length_a   1.000
_cell.length_b   1.000
_cell.length_c   1.000
_cell.angle_alpha   90.00
_cell.angle_beta   90.00
_cell.angle_gamma   90.00
#
_symmetry.space_group_name_H-M   'P 1'
#
loop_
_entity.id
_entity.type
_entity.pdbx_description
1 polymer ?
#
loop_
_entity_poly.entity_id
_entity_poly.type
_entity_poly.pdbx_seq_one_letter_code
_entity_poly.pdbx_strand_id
1 'polypeptide(L)' 'MLLVLWNGGKLQPLQPSLGLRQGDLLSLYLFVLCMERLALRIQELNREGSWKAIQISQGGPPLSHFLFAYDIFLFCHAME' A
#
# COMPACT_ATOMS: atom_id res chain seq x y z
N MET A 1 -11.04 4.58 -17.67
CA MET A 1 -11.73 3.37 -17.21
C MET A 1 -10.67 2.41 -16.70
N LEU A 2 -10.64 2.15 -15.39
CA LEU A 2 -9.62 1.30 -14.79
C LEU A 2 -10.11 -0.15 -14.87
N LEU A 3 -9.29 -1.04 -15.44
CA LEU A 3 -9.53 -2.48 -15.42
C LEU A 3 -8.61 -3.13 -14.39
N VAL A 4 -9.20 -3.85 -13.44
CA VAL A 4 -8.46 -4.66 -12.47
C VAL A 4 -8.49 -6.10 -12.94
N LEU A 5 -7.31 -6.71 -13.04
CA LEU A 5 -7.14 -8.13 -13.29
C LEU A 5 -6.91 -8.83 -11.95
N TRP A 6 -7.79 -9.75 -11.58
CA TRP A 6 -7.68 -10.55 -10.38
C TRP A 6 -7.66 -12.03 -10.78
N ASN A 7 -6.56 -12.72 -10.47
CA ASN A 7 -6.37 -14.15 -10.79
C ASN A 7 -6.67 -14.50 -12.26
N GLY A 8 -6.28 -13.63 -13.20
CA GLY A 8 -6.52 -13.80 -14.63
C GLY A 8 -7.94 -13.43 -15.10
N GLY A 9 -8.86 -13.17 -14.18
CA GLY A 9 -10.19 -12.64 -14.47
C GLY A 9 -10.20 -11.11 -14.54
N LYS A 10 -10.88 -10.55 -15.55
CA LYS A 10 -11.19 -9.11 -15.59
C LYS A 10 -12.34 -8.83 -14.63
N LEU A 11 -12.10 -8.01 -13.62
CA LEU A 11 -13.17 -7.47 -12.78
C LEU A 11 -14.01 -6.45 -13.58
N GLN A 12 -15.20 -6.14 -13.07
CA GLN A 12 -16.04 -5.11 -13.67
C GLN A 12 -15.28 -3.79 -13.78
N PRO A 13 -15.46 -3.03 -14.89
CA PRO A 13 -14.75 -1.78 -15.08
C PRO A 13 -15.08 -0.80 -13.95
N LEU A 14 -14.04 -0.38 -13.22
CA LEU A 14 -14.19 0.66 -12.21
C LEU A 14 -14.25 2.00 -12.93
N GLN A 15 -15.33 2.74 -12.69
CA GLN A 15 -15.45 4.13 -13.10
C GLN A 15 -14.90 4.97 -11.93
N PRO A 16 -13.67 5.51 -12.04
CA PRO A 16 -13.08 6.26 -10.95
C PRO A 16 -13.89 7.56 -10.77
N SER A 17 -14.65 7.64 -9.69
CA SER A 17 -15.41 8.82 -9.27
C SER A 17 -14.56 9.81 -8.49
N LEU A 18 -13.41 9.36 -7.99
CA LEU A 18 -12.47 10.11 -7.17
C LEU A 18 -11.08 9.97 -7.77
N GLY A 19 -10.59 11.06 -8.34
CA GLY A 19 -9.21 11.21 -8.76
C GLY A 19 -8.70 12.51 -8.19
N LEU A 20 -7.56 12.46 -7.51
CA LEU A 20 -6.81 13.65 -7.17
C LEU A 20 -6.27 14.26 -8.47
N ARG A 21 -6.44 15.57 -8.67
CA ARG A 21 -5.96 16.21 -9.89
C ARG A 21 -4.44 16.12 -9.90
N GLN A 22 -3.89 15.40 -10.87
CA GLN A 22 -2.46 15.40 -11.13
C GLN A 22 -2.01 16.85 -11.41
N GLY A 23 -1.05 17.36 -10.62
CA GLY A 23 -0.53 18.72 -10.74
C GLY A 23 -1.07 19.74 -9.73
N ASP A 24 -1.95 19.36 -8.81
CA ASP A 24 -2.36 20.20 -7.69
C ASP A 24 -1.56 19.88 -6.41
N LEU A 25 -1.04 20.90 -5.74
CA LEU A 25 -0.22 20.76 -4.53
C LEU A 25 -1.00 20.16 -3.37
N LEU A 26 -2.30 20.47 -3.27
CA LEU A 26 -3.17 19.92 -2.21
C LEU A 26 -3.36 18.41 -2.38
N SER A 27 -3.48 17.97 -3.63
CA SER A 27 -3.61 16.57 -3.99
C SER A 27 -2.39 15.74 -3.59
N LEU A 28 -1.17 16.28 -3.80
CA LEU A 28 0.06 15.63 -3.35
C LEU A 28 0.13 15.54 -1.82
N TYR A 29 -0.30 16.58 -1.11
CA TYR A 29 -0.28 16.60 0.35
C TYR A 29 -1.24 15.58 0.97
N LEU A 30 -2.46 15.49 0.43
CA LEU A 30 -3.43 14.48 0.85
C LEU A 30 -2.92 13.06 0.58
N PHE A 31 -2.29 12.85 -0.58
CA PHE A 31 -1.68 11.55 -0.88
C PHE A 31 -0.62 11.18 0.16
N VAL A 32 0.32 12.08 0.47
CA VAL A 32 1.35 11.85 1.49
C VAL A 32 0.75 11.54 2.86
N LEU A 33 -0.26 12.29 3.29
CA LEU A 33 -0.95 12.04 4.57
C LEU A 33 -1.64 10.67 4.61
N CYS A 34 -2.29 10.26 3.52
CA CYS A 34 -2.91 8.94 3.41
C CYS A 34 -1.84 7.83 3.49
N MET A 35 -0.71 8.02 2.81
CA MET A 35 0.41 7.07 2.82
C MET A 35 1.05 6.93 4.21
N GLU A 36 1.22 8.05 4.93
CA GLU A 36 1.70 8.04 6.31
C GLU A 36 0.73 7.33 7.25
N ARG A 37 -0.57 7.60 7.13
CA ARG A 37 -1.59 6.88 7.92
C ARG A 37 -1.61 5.38 7.63
N LEU A 38 -1.43 4.99 6.38
CA LEU A 38 -1.30 3.57 5.99
C LEU A 38 -0.07 2.93 6.62
N ALA A 39 1.10 3.60 6.57
CA ALA A 39 2.34 3.13 7.18
C ALA A 39 2.18 2.86 8.69
N LEU A 40 1.60 3.83 9.41
CA LEU A 40 1.31 3.71 10.84
C LEU A 40 0.39 2.53 11.11
N ARG A 41 -0.67 2.35 10.31
CA ARG A 41 -1.60 1.24 10.49
C ARG A 41 -0.92 -0.12 10.27
N ILE A 42 -0.03 -0.23 9.30
CA ILE A 42 0.76 -1.44 9.07
C ILE A 42 1.69 -1.72 10.28
N GLN A 43 2.27 -0.70 10.89
CA GLN A 43 3.08 -0.87 12.10
C GLN A 43 2.26 -1.34 13.30
N GLU A 44 1.06 -0.78 13.48
CA GLU A 44 0.12 -1.24 14.51
C GLU A 44 -0.25 -2.71 14.32
N LEU A 45 -0.60 -3.10 13.10
CA LEU A 45 -0.92 -4.49 12.76
C LEU A 45 0.29 -5.43 12.95
N ASN A 46 1.51 -4.94 12.70
CA ASN A 46 2.73 -5.70 13.01
C ASN A 46 2.88 -5.95 14.50
N ARG A 47 2.59 -4.95 15.33
CA ARG A 47 2.63 -5.07 16.79
C ARG A 47 1.54 -5.99 17.32
N GLU A 48 0.37 -5.99 16.70
CA GLU A 48 -0.75 -6.88 17.01
C GLU A 48 -0.51 -8.34 16.53
N GLY A 49 0.48 -8.57 15.66
CA GLY A 49 0.78 -9.87 15.07
C GLY A 49 -0.09 -10.24 13.85
N SER A 50 -1.07 -9.40 13.51
CA SER A 50 -1.94 -9.56 12.34
C SER A 50 -1.23 -9.26 11.02
N TRP A 51 -0.14 -8.49 11.06
CA TRP A 51 0.79 -8.32 9.96
C TRP A 51 2.15 -8.88 10.37
N LYS A 52 2.81 -9.60 9.48
CA LYS A 52 4.16 -10.12 9.76
C LYS A 52 5.13 -9.59 8.72
N ALA A 53 5.91 -8.60 9.12
CA ALA A 53 6.98 -8.02 8.30
C ALA A 53 8.04 -9.08 7.95
N ILE A 54 8.69 -8.90 6.81
CA ILE A 54 9.70 -9.82 6.29
C ILE A 54 11.09 -9.36 6.77
N GLN A 55 11.91 -10.30 7.23
CA GLN A 55 13.30 -10.02 7.59
C GLN A 55 14.23 -10.45 6.46
N ILE A 56 14.87 -9.49 5.80
CA ILE A 56 15.71 -9.74 4.61
C ILE A 56 17.11 -10.22 5.02
N SER A 57 17.67 -9.69 6.10
CA SER A 57 18.99 -10.05 6.60
C SER A 57 18.95 -10.36 8.10
N GLN A 58 19.84 -11.26 8.54
CA GLN A 58 20.01 -11.57 9.96
C GLN A 58 20.43 -10.30 10.71
N GLY A 59 19.61 -9.87 11.67
CA GLY A 59 19.84 -8.64 12.44
C GLY A 59 19.44 -7.34 11.75
N GLY A 60 18.96 -7.39 10.50
CA GLY A 60 18.43 -6.23 9.79
C GLY A 60 17.02 -5.83 10.28
N PRO A 61 16.58 -4.58 10.05
CA PRO A 61 15.25 -4.15 10.40
C PRO A 61 14.19 -4.94 9.60
N PRO A 62 13.04 -5.25 10.22
CA PRO A 62 11.95 -5.91 9.52
C PRO A 62 11.32 -4.97 8.48
N LEU A 63 11.13 -5.47 7.26
CA LEU A 63 10.53 -4.73 6.15
C LEU A 63 9.04 -5.09 6.02
N SER A 64 8.16 -4.10 6.18
CA SER A 64 6.70 -4.29 6.03
C SER A 64 6.12 -3.59 4.81
N HIS A 65 6.68 -2.44 4.40
CA HIS A 65 6.19 -1.67 3.27
C HIS A 65 7.28 -0.76 2.69
N PHE A 66 7.13 -0.40 1.43
CA PHE A 66 7.94 0.60 0.72
C PHE A 66 7.01 1.49 -0.10
N LEU A 67 7.02 2.81 0.14
CA LEU A 67 6.05 3.76 -0.41
C LEU A 67 6.77 4.73 -1.36
N PHE A 68 6.25 4.89 -2.58
CA PHE A 68 6.64 5.91 -3.54
C PHE A 68 5.43 6.75 -3.94
N ALA A 69 5.66 7.83 -4.70
CA ALA A 69 4.59 8.69 -5.21
C ALA A 69 3.59 7.96 -6.13
N TYR A 70 4.06 6.92 -6.84
CA TYR A 70 3.26 6.19 -7.83
C TYR A 70 3.09 4.71 -7.51
N ASP A 71 3.91 4.15 -6.63
CA ASP A 71 3.98 2.71 -6.38
C ASP A 71 4.03 2.41 -4.89
N ILE A 72 3.39 1.32 -4.50
CA ILE A 72 3.34 0.83 -3.12
C ILE A 72 3.74 -0.64 -3.13
N PHE A 73 4.77 -1.00 -2.38
CA PHE A 73 5.17 -2.37 -2.14
C PHE A 73 4.81 -2.75 -0.71
N LEU A 74 4.07 -3.85 -0.55
CA LEU A 74 3.66 -4.38 0.75
C LEU A 74 4.29 -5.76 0.94
N PHE A 75 4.90 -5.98 2.09
CA PHE A 75 5.63 -7.19 2.44
C PHE A 75 4.97 -7.84 3.66
N CYS A 76 4.38 -9.01 3.46
CA CYS A 76 3.81 -9.82 4.51
C CYS A 76 4.13 -11.31 4.28
N HIS A 77 4.10 -12.10 5.35
CA HIS A 77 4.10 -13.55 5.21
C HIS A 77 2.78 -14.03 4.60
N ALA A 78 2.87 -14.99 3.68
CA ALA A 78 1.71 -15.76 3.25
C ALA A 78 1.25 -16.67 4.40
N MET A 79 -0.06 -16.78 4.58
CA MET A 79 -0.64 -17.84 5.40
C MET A 79 -0.75 -19.09 4.55
N GLU A 80 -0.18 -20.21 5.02
CA GLU A 80 -0.38 -21.55 4.43
C GLU A 80 -1.79 -22.08 4.70
#